data_AF-A0A1H7TL15-F1
#
_entry.id   AF-A0A1H7TL15-F1
#
_cell.length_a   1.000
_cell.length_b   1.000
_cell.length_c   1.000
_cell.angle_alpha   90.00
_cell.angle_beta   90.00
_cell.angle_gamma   90.00
#
_symmetry.space_group_name_H-M   'P 1'
#
loop_
_entity.id
_entity.type
_entity.pdbx_description
1 polymer ?
#
loop_
_entity_poly.entity_id
_entity_poly.type
_entity_poly.pdbx_seq_one_letter_code
_entity_poly.pdbx_strand_id
1 'polypeptide(L)'
;MQNSPKQAVRGPKRGGGGPKPEVPKRKVDAYFETLDKAYQHPANRVIQWVAIPVLFFAVLGLVWMIPFPEITFLKKHGYDMFLNWGSFLIAAIIYYYLRLAPTLSYAVLFTIGIFSFFIVQLEYIEQRGGPAVWLVCMTLLLVSFIVLYWGRSMERTAPPFRSFLQLLALGPIWLWHVVFKKLNIPY
;
A
#
# COMPACT_ATOMS: atom_id res chain seq x y z
N MET A 1 -58.73 -57.61 -25.60
CA MET A 1 -57.80 -57.24 -24.51
C MET A 1 -56.59 -56.57 -25.15
N GLN A 2 -56.58 -55.24 -25.20
CA GLN A 2 -55.60 -54.44 -25.93
C GLN A 2 -54.71 -53.72 -24.89
N ASN A 3 -53.42 -54.06 -24.87
CA ASN A 3 -52.43 -53.43 -24.00
C ASN A 3 -51.89 -52.14 -24.64
N SER A 4 -52.14 -50.99 -23.99
CA SER A 4 -51.49 -49.71 -24.33
C SER A 4 -50.30 -49.44 -23.38
N PRO A 5 -49.12 -49.06 -23.88
CA PRO A 5 -47.95 -48.77 -23.05
C PRO A 5 -48.01 -47.38 -22.41
N LYS A 6 -47.65 -47.31 -21.12
CA LYS A 6 -47.57 -46.09 -20.29
C LYS A 6 -46.56 -45.09 -20.89
N GLN A 7 -47.03 -43.86 -21.16
CA GLN A 7 -46.17 -42.73 -21.51
C GLN A 7 -45.31 -42.31 -20.30
N ALA A 8 -43.99 -42.28 -20.48
CA ALA A 8 -43.05 -41.75 -19.50
C ALA A 8 -43.04 -40.22 -19.55
N VAL A 9 -43.52 -39.59 -18.46
CA VAL A 9 -43.46 -38.14 -18.27
C VAL A 9 -42.00 -37.72 -18.06
N ARG A 10 -41.39 -37.06 -19.05
CA ARG A 10 -40.08 -36.42 -18.92
C ARG A 10 -40.22 -35.18 -18.04
N GLY A 11 -39.57 -35.19 -16.87
CA GLY A 11 -39.44 -34.01 -16.01
C GLY A 11 -38.65 -32.87 -16.68
N PRO A 12 -38.84 -31.63 -16.22
CA PRO A 12 -38.23 -30.45 -16.85
C PRO A 12 -36.71 -30.45 -16.64
N LYS A 13 -35.95 -30.30 -17.73
CA LYS A 13 -34.51 -30.04 -17.72
C LYS A 13 -34.23 -28.77 -16.92
N ARG A 14 -33.68 -28.91 -15.70
CA ARG A 14 -33.23 -27.77 -14.89
C ARG A 14 -31.95 -27.17 -15.49
N GLY A 15 -32.09 -25.93 -15.96
CA GLY A 15 -31.14 -24.83 -15.74
C GLY A 15 -29.74 -24.98 -16.32
N GLY A 16 -29.54 -24.44 -17.53
CA GLY A 16 -28.21 -24.06 -18.00
C GLY A 16 -27.61 -23.00 -17.08
N GLY A 17 -26.52 -23.35 -16.39
CA GLY A 17 -25.65 -22.38 -15.74
C GLY A 17 -24.93 -21.57 -16.82
N GLY A 18 -25.52 -20.45 -17.22
CA GLY A 18 -24.85 -19.47 -18.06
C GLY A 18 -23.54 -19.00 -17.40
N PRO A 19 -22.54 -18.57 -18.17
CA PRO A 19 -21.29 -18.05 -17.62
C PRO A 19 -21.61 -16.96 -16.60
N LYS A 20 -21.09 -17.08 -15.36
CA LYS A 20 -21.18 -16.01 -14.37
C LYS A 20 -20.59 -14.74 -15.02
N PRO A 21 -21.25 -13.58 -14.91
CA PRO A 21 -20.71 -12.35 -15.47
C PRO A 21 -19.31 -12.11 -14.92
N GLU A 22 -18.32 -11.97 -15.82
CA GLU A 22 -16.96 -11.64 -15.43
C GLU A 22 -16.97 -10.24 -14.82
N VAL A 23 -16.72 -10.17 -13.51
CA VAL A 23 -16.59 -8.89 -12.81
C VAL A 23 -15.37 -8.16 -13.40
N PRO A 24 -15.51 -6.91 -13.88
CA PRO A 24 -14.39 -6.17 -14.45
C PRO A 24 -13.25 -6.10 -13.44
N LYS A 25 -12.06 -6.56 -13.84
CA LYS A 25 -10.90 -6.59 -12.97
C LYS A 25 -10.53 -5.18 -12.53
N ARG A 26 -10.51 -4.94 -11.21
CA ARG A 26 -10.17 -3.62 -10.69
C ARG A 26 -8.70 -3.34 -10.97
N LYS A 27 -8.39 -2.07 -11.26
CA LYS A 27 -7.04 -1.62 -11.56
C LYS A 27 -6.04 -1.98 -10.45
N VAL A 28 -6.49 -1.88 -9.20
CA VAL A 28 -5.69 -2.22 -8.01
C VAL A 28 -5.28 -3.70 -7.98
N ASP A 29 -6.19 -4.61 -8.34
CA ASP A 29 -5.93 -6.05 -8.34
C ASP A 29 -4.91 -6.42 -9.41
N ALA A 30 -4.94 -5.74 -10.57
CA ALA A 30 -3.92 -5.91 -11.61
C ALA A 30 -2.52 -5.48 -11.15
N TYR A 31 -2.41 -4.38 -10.38
CA TYR A 31 -1.14 -3.97 -9.79
C TYR A 31 -0.63 -4.98 -8.76
N PHE A 32 -1.49 -5.44 -7.86
CA PHE A 32 -1.10 -6.38 -6.80
C PHE A 32 -0.71 -7.74 -7.36
N GLU A 33 -1.41 -8.24 -8.38
CA GLU A 33 -0.99 -9.47 -9.07
C GLU A 33 0.36 -9.31 -9.76
N THR A 34 0.65 -8.13 -10.32
CA THR A 34 1.95 -7.86 -10.95
C THR A 34 3.06 -7.89 -9.90
N LEU A 35 2.84 -7.24 -8.75
CA LEU A 35 3.79 -7.23 -7.63
C LEU A 35 3.96 -8.63 -7.04
N ASP A 36 2.88 -9.36 -6.81
CA ASP A 36 2.95 -10.73 -6.31
C ASP A 36 3.74 -11.60 -7.28
N LYS A 37 3.43 -11.61 -8.58
CA LYS A 37 4.18 -12.42 -9.56
C LYS A 37 5.66 -12.04 -9.66
N ALA A 38 5.99 -10.76 -9.50
CA ALA A 38 7.36 -10.27 -9.54
C ALA A 38 8.17 -10.67 -8.30
N TYR A 39 7.54 -10.75 -7.12
CA TYR A 39 8.24 -10.97 -5.85
C TYR A 39 7.73 -12.23 -5.16
N GLN A 40 8.45 -13.33 -5.35
CA GLN A 40 8.09 -14.66 -4.87
C GLN A 40 9.13 -15.24 -3.91
N HIS A 41 10.38 -14.78 -3.95
CA HIS A 41 11.45 -15.30 -3.11
C HIS A 41 11.13 -15.08 -1.62
N PRO A 42 11.08 -16.12 -0.77
CA PRO A 42 10.59 -16.02 0.60
C PRO A 42 11.42 -15.06 1.46
N ALA A 43 12.75 -15.07 1.30
CA ALA A 43 13.62 -14.13 2.01
C ALA A 43 13.39 -12.69 1.56
N ASN A 44 13.13 -12.46 0.27
CA ASN A 44 12.84 -11.12 -0.25
C ASN A 44 11.49 -10.62 0.24
N ARG A 45 10.49 -11.50 0.40
CA ARG A 45 9.22 -11.14 1.03
C ARG A 45 9.42 -10.65 2.46
N VAL A 46 10.28 -11.31 3.25
CA VAL A 46 10.60 -10.84 4.62
C VAL A 46 11.30 -9.48 4.57
N ILE A 47 12.28 -9.32 3.68
CA ILE A 47 12.95 -8.03 3.46
C ILE A 47 11.93 -6.93 3.15
N GLN A 48 11.00 -7.18 2.24
CA GLN A 48 9.97 -6.22 1.84
C GLN A 48 9.03 -5.85 3.00
N TRP A 49 8.63 -6.81 3.81
CA TRP A 49 7.79 -6.58 4.99
C TRP A 49 8.41 -5.61 5.99
N VAL A 50 9.73 -5.53 6.06
CA VAL A 50 10.44 -4.61 6.97
C VAL A 50 10.88 -3.34 6.25
N ALA A 51 11.49 -3.47 5.09
CA ALA A 51 12.11 -2.36 4.38
C ALA A 51 11.08 -1.43 3.71
N ILE A 52 9.91 -1.92 3.27
CA ILE A 52 8.86 -1.05 2.71
C ILE A 52 8.30 -0.10 3.78
N PRO A 53 7.89 -0.56 4.99
CA PRO A 53 7.48 0.35 6.06
C PRO A 53 8.57 1.35 6.46
N VAL A 54 9.82 0.89 6.58
CA VAL A 54 10.95 1.78 6.93
C VAL A 54 11.20 2.83 5.85
N LEU A 55 11.19 2.44 4.58
CA LEU A 55 11.33 3.36 3.45
C LEU A 55 10.19 4.38 3.46
N PHE A 56 8.95 3.91 3.67
CA PHE A 56 7.79 4.77 3.69
C PHE A 56 7.84 5.78 4.85
N PHE A 57 8.19 5.33 6.06
CA PHE A 57 8.45 6.19 7.22
C PHE A 57 9.51 7.24 6.93
N ALA A 58 10.63 6.82 6.33
CA ALA A 58 11.76 7.68 6.02
C ALA A 58 11.41 8.78 5.00
N VAL A 59 10.68 8.44 3.93
CA VAL A 59 10.19 9.44 2.96
C VAL A 59 9.26 10.44 3.64
N LEU A 60 8.33 9.94 4.45
CA LEU A 60 7.35 10.79 5.13
C LEU A 60 8.04 11.75 6.10
N GLY A 61 9.02 11.26 6.88
CA GLY A 61 9.83 12.06 7.79
C GLY A 61 10.72 13.08 7.08
N LEU A 62 11.36 12.73 5.96
CA LEU A 62 12.16 13.70 5.20
C LEU A 62 11.32 14.84 4.66
N VAL A 63 10.13 14.54 4.10
CA VAL A 63 9.23 15.58 3.59
C VAL A 63 8.65 16.42 4.73
N TRP A 64 8.44 15.82 5.90
CA TRP A 64 8.02 16.53 7.12
C TRP A 64 9.02 17.60 7.56
N MET A 65 10.33 17.33 7.40
CA MET A 65 11.41 18.25 7.80
C MET A 65 11.68 19.38 6.81
N ILE A 66 11.01 19.40 5.64
CA ILE A 66 11.19 20.48 4.67
C ILE A 66 10.55 21.75 5.24
N PRO A 67 11.30 22.86 5.36
CA PRO A 67 10.76 24.11 5.91
C PRO A 67 9.58 24.57 5.06
N PHE A 68 8.46 24.80 5.72
CA PHE A 68 7.23 25.26 5.08
C PHE A 68 7.18 26.79 5.07
N PRO A 69 6.83 27.44 3.93
CA PRO A 69 6.76 28.89 3.87
C PRO A 69 5.73 29.44 4.85
N GLU A 70 6.08 30.55 5.51
CA GLU A 70 5.17 31.21 6.42
C GLU A 70 4.07 31.94 5.65
N ILE A 71 2.86 31.38 5.66
CA ILE A 71 1.70 31.99 5.00
C ILE A 71 0.89 32.72 6.08
N THR A 72 0.85 34.06 6.00
CA THR A 72 0.20 34.94 6.98
C THR A 72 -1.26 34.58 7.26
N PHE A 73 -2.00 34.16 6.22
CA PHE A 73 -3.38 33.69 6.36
C PHE A 73 -3.49 32.42 7.21
N LEU A 74 -2.61 31.44 7.02
CA LEU A 74 -2.61 30.19 7.77
C LEU A 74 -2.27 30.42 9.24
N LYS A 75 -1.24 31.24 9.51
CA LYS A 75 -0.86 31.65 10.87
C LYS A 75 -2.01 32.37 11.60
N LYS A 76 -2.72 33.26 10.91
CA LYS A 76 -3.87 33.99 11.48
C LYS A 76 -5.00 33.07 11.95
N HIS A 77 -5.15 31.91 11.30
CA HIS A 77 -6.18 30.92 11.61
C HIS A 77 -5.66 29.70 12.39
N GLY A 78 -4.38 29.69 12.80
CA GLY A 78 -3.76 28.57 13.53
C GLY A 78 -3.61 27.28 12.71
N TYR A 79 -3.66 27.37 11.38
CA TYR A 79 -3.52 26.22 10.48
C TYR A 79 -2.07 25.91 10.13
N ASP A 80 -1.15 26.80 10.48
CA ASP A 80 0.30 26.63 10.31
C ASP A 80 0.85 25.40 11.04
N MET A 81 0.21 24.99 12.14
CA MET A 81 0.59 23.78 12.86
C MET A 81 0.17 22.49 12.14
N PHE A 82 -0.85 22.54 11.27
CA PHE A 82 -1.42 21.37 10.60
C PHE A 82 -1.02 21.26 9.12
N LEU A 83 -0.64 22.37 8.49
CA LEU A 83 -0.24 22.42 7.08
C LEU A 83 1.27 22.53 6.95
N ASN A 84 1.88 21.46 6.45
CA ASN A 84 3.26 21.41 6.01
C ASN A 84 3.38 20.58 4.70
N TRP A 85 4.58 20.44 4.15
CA TRP A 85 4.80 19.62 2.96
C TRP A 85 4.38 18.15 3.16
N GLY A 86 4.53 17.62 4.37
CA GLY A 86 4.05 16.30 4.77
C GLY A 86 2.55 16.15 4.62
N SER A 87 1.76 17.15 5.02
CA SER A 87 0.29 17.15 4.88
C SER A 87 -0.16 17.04 3.42
N PHE A 88 0.51 17.74 2.50
CA PHE A 88 0.24 17.65 1.06
C PHE A 88 0.62 16.28 0.49
N LEU A 89 1.77 15.73 0.90
CA LEU A 89 2.18 14.39 0.51
C LEU A 89 1.16 13.35 0.97
N ILE A 90 0.73 13.40 2.24
CA ILE A 90 -0.26 12.49 2.80
C ILE A 90 -1.58 12.61 2.01
N ALA A 91 -2.05 13.84 1.78
CA ALA A 91 -3.27 14.07 1.00
C ALA A 91 -3.18 13.47 -0.41
N ALA A 92 -2.05 13.64 -1.10
CA ALA A 92 -1.83 13.07 -2.43
C ALA A 92 -1.81 11.53 -2.41
N ILE A 93 -1.08 10.91 -1.47
CA ILE A 93 -1.01 9.45 -1.31
C ILE A 93 -2.40 8.88 -1.02
N ILE A 94 -3.10 9.45 -0.05
CA ILE A 94 -4.42 8.96 0.37
C ILE A 94 -5.46 9.18 -0.71
N TYR A 95 -5.47 10.33 -1.38
CA TYR A 95 -6.37 10.55 -2.53
C TYR A 95 -6.15 9.49 -3.61
N TYR A 96 -4.89 9.22 -3.95
CA TYR A 96 -4.56 8.20 -4.95
C TYR A 96 -4.97 6.79 -4.51
N TYR A 97 -4.72 6.42 -3.25
CA TYR A 97 -5.06 5.11 -2.71
C TYR A 97 -6.55 4.92 -2.49
N LEU A 98 -7.30 5.97 -2.10
CA LEU A 98 -8.76 5.95 -2.05
C LEU A 98 -9.38 5.63 -3.42
N ARG A 99 -8.80 6.18 -4.50
CA ARG A 99 -9.22 5.88 -5.87
C ARG A 99 -8.88 4.46 -6.33
N LEU A 100 -7.93 3.79 -5.68
CA LEU A 100 -7.53 2.41 -5.96
C LEU A 100 -8.35 1.39 -5.16
N ALA A 101 -8.37 1.52 -3.83
CA ALA A 101 -9.06 0.64 -2.91
C ALA A 101 -9.36 1.39 -1.58
N PRO A 102 -10.59 1.90 -1.39
CA PRO A 102 -10.94 2.72 -0.23
C PRO A 102 -10.61 2.07 1.12
N THR A 103 -10.96 0.79 1.30
CA THR A 103 -10.75 0.08 2.57
C THR A 103 -9.26 -0.07 2.92
N LEU A 104 -8.41 -0.41 1.94
CA LEU A 104 -6.96 -0.48 2.16
C LEU A 104 -6.36 0.91 2.39
N SER A 105 -6.90 1.94 1.76
CA SER A 105 -6.44 3.32 1.96
C SER A 105 -6.60 3.78 3.40
N TYR A 106 -7.66 3.37 4.10
CA TYR A 106 -7.81 3.68 5.53
C TYR A 106 -6.76 2.97 6.40
N ALA A 107 -6.36 1.75 6.03
CA ALA A 107 -5.29 1.04 6.73
C ALA A 107 -3.91 1.71 6.50
N VAL A 108 -3.67 2.22 5.29
CA VAL A 108 -2.50 3.07 5.03
C VAL A 108 -2.57 4.37 5.82
N LEU A 109 -3.73 5.05 5.87
CA LEU A 109 -3.92 6.27 6.66
C LEU A 109 -3.61 6.04 8.14
N PHE A 110 -4.07 4.92 8.69
CA PHE A 110 -3.74 4.51 10.06
C PHE A 110 -2.22 4.32 10.25
N THR A 111 -1.55 3.69 9.29
CA THR A 111 -0.08 3.53 9.29
C THR A 111 0.63 4.87 9.27
N ILE A 112 0.17 5.81 8.44
CA ILE A 112 0.68 7.18 8.40
C ILE A 112 0.51 7.85 9.76
N GLY A 113 -0.64 7.71 10.41
CA GLY A 113 -0.86 8.27 11.75
C GLY A 113 0.16 7.77 12.79
N ILE A 114 0.46 6.46 12.78
CA ILE A 114 1.51 5.87 13.63
C ILE A 114 2.88 6.47 13.28
N PHE A 115 3.19 6.59 12.00
CA PHE A 115 4.46 7.15 11.55
C PHE A 115 4.61 8.62 11.94
N SER A 116 3.57 9.43 11.75
CA SER A 116 3.56 10.84 12.17
C SER A 116 3.79 10.97 13.67
N PHE A 117 3.20 10.09 14.50
CA PHE A 117 3.48 10.06 15.93
C PHE A 117 4.97 9.88 16.21
N PHE A 118 5.61 8.88 15.59
CA PHE A 118 7.04 8.62 15.78
C PHE A 118 7.94 9.72 15.22
N ILE A 119 7.58 10.36 14.10
CA ILE A 119 8.31 11.50 13.56
C ILE A 119 8.32 12.65 14.56
N VAL A 120 7.17 12.98 15.17
CA VAL A 120 7.08 14.00 16.21
C VAL A 120 7.89 13.63 17.45
N GLN A 121 7.92 12.35 17.84
CA GLN A 121 8.82 11.91 18.93
C GLN A 121 10.30 12.11 18.58
N LEU A 122 10.70 11.87 17.33
CA LEU A 122 12.06 12.16 16.87
C LEU A 122 12.36 13.67 16.91
N GLU A 123 11.40 14.53 16.56
CA GLU A 123 11.55 15.99 16.67
C GLU A 123 11.79 16.42 18.11
N TYR A 124 11.04 15.87 19.07
CA TYR A 124 11.26 16.14 20.49
C TYR A 124 12.63 15.65 20.98
N ILE A 125 13.14 14.55 20.43
CA ILE A 125 14.49 14.05 20.74
C ILE A 125 15.54 14.99 20.16
N GLU A 126 15.40 15.44 18.92
CA GLU A 126 16.29 16.43 18.29
C GLU A 126 16.35 17.72 19.10
N GLN A 127 15.20 18.25 19.55
CA GLN A 127 15.12 19.45 20.38
C GLN A 127 15.84 19.32 21.73
N ARG A 128 16.02 18.09 22.23
CA ARG A 128 16.76 17.79 23.47
C ARG A 128 18.24 17.51 23.24
N GLY A 129 18.75 17.79 22.03
CA GLY A 129 20.14 17.55 21.64
C GLY A 129 20.41 16.17 21.05
N GLY A 130 19.37 15.43 20.67
CA GLY A 130 19.49 14.18 19.92
C GLY A 130 19.92 14.40 18.46
N PRO A 131 20.05 13.31 17.67
CA PRO A 131 20.42 13.40 16.27
C PRO A 131 19.34 14.14 15.45
N ALA A 132 19.76 14.87 14.43
CA ALA A 132 18.83 15.57 13.55
C ALA A 132 17.88 14.60 12.85
N VAL A 133 16.58 14.85 12.87
CA VAL A 133 15.59 13.89 12.34
C VAL A 133 15.82 13.61 10.86
N TRP A 134 16.20 14.64 10.08
CA TRP A 134 16.48 14.46 8.66
C TRP A 134 17.65 13.49 8.40
N LEU A 135 18.68 13.46 9.27
CA LEU A 135 19.80 12.51 9.16
C LEU A 135 19.33 11.08 9.45
N VAL A 136 18.51 10.91 10.48
CA VAL A 136 17.91 9.61 10.84
C VAL A 136 17.08 9.11 9.67
N CYS A 137 16.15 9.91 9.16
CA CYS A 137 15.28 9.53 8.04
C CYS A 137 16.09 9.31 6.75
N MET A 138 17.10 10.13 6.45
CA MET A 138 17.97 9.90 5.28
C MET A 138 18.71 8.57 5.38
N THR A 139 19.23 8.24 6.56
CA THR A 139 19.92 6.95 6.79
C THR A 139 18.97 5.78 6.59
N LEU A 140 17.77 5.84 7.19
CA LEU A 140 16.73 4.82 7.02
C LEU A 140 16.30 4.69 5.55
N LEU A 141 16.17 5.80 4.83
CA LEU A 141 15.83 5.81 3.40
C LEU A 141 16.89 5.07 2.59
N LEU A 142 18.17 5.41 2.76
CA LEU A 142 19.26 4.80 1.99
C LEU A 142 19.42 3.32 2.31
N VAL A 143 19.40 2.95 3.59
CA VAL A 143 19.52 1.55 4.02
C VAL A 143 18.34 0.72 3.48
N SER A 144 17.11 1.17 3.67
CA SER A 144 15.93 0.44 3.19
C SER A 144 15.89 0.33 1.66
N PHE A 145 16.28 1.39 0.94
CA PHE A 145 16.38 1.37 -0.51
C PHE A 145 17.42 0.35 -1.00
N ILE A 146 18.63 0.35 -0.42
CA ILE A 146 19.70 -0.60 -0.79
C ILE A 146 19.25 -2.03 -0.50
N VAL A 147 18.65 -2.27 0.67
CA VAL A 147 18.16 -3.58 1.07
C VAL A 147 17.05 -4.08 0.14
N LEU A 148 16.11 -3.20 -0.26
CA LEU A 148 15.07 -3.53 -1.25
C LEU A 148 15.64 -3.80 -2.64
N TYR A 149 16.60 -2.99 -3.07
CA TYR A 149 17.27 -3.16 -4.35
C TYR A 149 18.06 -4.47 -4.40
N TRP A 150 18.75 -4.82 -3.31
CA TRP A 150 19.44 -6.09 -3.17
C TRP A 150 18.44 -7.26 -3.13
N GLY A 151 17.33 -7.14 -2.38
CA GLY A 151 16.27 -8.14 -2.33
C GLY A 151 15.69 -8.48 -3.72
N ARG A 152 15.56 -7.49 -4.61
CA ARG A 152 15.15 -7.69 -6.02
C ARG A 152 16.08 -8.65 -6.77
N SER A 153 17.37 -8.67 -6.45
CA SER A 153 18.35 -9.56 -7.10
C SER A 153 18.23 -11.02 -6.64
N MET A 154 17.52 -11.30 -5.54
CA MET A 154 17.29 -12.66 -5.04
C MET A 154 16.18 -13.41 -5.80
N GLU A 155 15.37 -12.71 -6.59
CA GLU A 155 14.33 -13.34 -7.40
C GLU A 155 14.97 -14.15 -8.54
N ARG A 156 14.37 -15.31 -8.87
CA ARG A 156 14.87 -16.19 -9.96
C ARG A 156 15.07 -15.43 -11.27
N THR A 157 14.13 -14.54 -11.57
CA THR A 157 14.23 -13.56 -12.63
C THR A 157 14.04 -12.20 -11.99
N ALA A 158 15.11 -11.40 -11.94
CA ALA A 158 15.05 -10.07 -11.35
C ALA A 158 13.91 -9.26 -12.00
N PRO A 159 12.93 -8.76 -11.23
CA PRO A 159 11.84 -7.95 -11.75
C PRO A 159 12.37 -6.76 -12.55
N PRO A 160 11.67 -6.25 -13.57
CA PRO A 160 12.12 -5.05 -14.28
C PRO A 160 12.09 -3.82 -13.38
N PHE A 161 12.89 -2.80 -13.73
CA PHE A 161 12.97 -1.58 -12.92
C PHE A 161 11.61 -0.88 -12.75
N ARG A 162 10.73 -0.97 -13.74
CA ARG A 162 9.35 -0.47 -13.63
C ARG A 162 8.56 -1.15 -12.51
N SER A 163 8.69 -2.47 -12.33
CA SER A 163 8.05 -3.19 -11.22
C SER A 163 8.68 -2.85 -9.87
N PHE A 164 9.96 -2.48 -9.87
CA PHE A 164 10.62 -1.94 -8.67
C PHE A 164 10.06 -0.56 -8.31
N LEU A 165 9.89 0.36 -9.28
CA LEU A 165 9.22 1.63 -9.04
C LEU A 165 7.78 1.46 -8.58
N GLN A 166 7.05 0.48 -9.14
CA GLN A 166 5.70 0.13 -8.65
C GLN A 166 5.74 -0.38 -7.22
N LEU A 167 6.73 -1.19 -6.82
CA LEU A 167 6.90 -1.64 -5.45
C LEU A 167 7.13 -0.46 -4.49
N LEU A 168 7.96 0.51 -4.88
CA LEU A 168 8.20 1.69 -4.06
C LEU A 168 6.94 2.56 -3.91
N ALA A 169 6.18 2.75 -5.00
CA ALA A 169 5.00 3.61 -5.02
C ALA A 169 3.74 2.96 -4.41
N LEU A 170 3.57 1.64 -4.58
CA LEU A 170 2.38 0.89 -4.13
C LEU A 170 2.68 -0.04 -2.96
N GLY A 171 3.92 -0.09 -2.48
CA GLY A 171 4.36 -0.98 -1.41
C GLY A 171 3.51 -0.88 -0.14
N PRO A 172 3.24 0.32 0.41
CA PRO A 172 2.43 0.45 1.63
C PRO A 172 1.02 -0.14 1.50
N ILE A 173 0.31 0.18 0.41
CA ILE A 173 -1.04 -0.35 0.17
C ILE A 173 -1.01 -1.85 -0.19
N TRP A 174 0.02 -2.31 -0.89
CA TRP A 174 0.21 -3.72 -1.24
C TRP A 174 0.50 -4.59 -0.01
N LEU A 175 1.27 -4.12 0.97
CA LEU A 175 1.45 -4.85 2.23
C LEU A 175 0.13 -5.02 2.97
N TRP A 176 -0.71 -3.98 3.03
CA TRP A 176 -2.05 -4.08 3.60
C TRP A 176 -2.94 -5.04 2.82
N HIS A 177 -2.85 -5.07 1.49
CA HIS A 177 -3.51 -6.11 0.69
C HIS A 177 -3.12 -7.52 1.16
N VAL A 178 -1.83 -7.78 1.40
CA VAL A 178 -1.36 -9.09 1.88
C VAL A 178 -1.92 -9.39 3.28
N VAL A 179 -1.99 -8.41 4.19
CA VAL A 179 -2.65 -8.59 5.51
C VAL A 179 -4.13 -8.95 5.33
N PHE A 180 -4.87 -8.16 4.56
CA PHE A 180 -6.31 -8.32 4.37
C PHE A 180 -6.64 -9.67 3.73
N LYS A 181 -5.85 -10.09 2.73
CA LYS A 181 -5.98 -11.40 2.10
C LYS A 181 -5.74 -12.55 3.09
N LYS A 182 -4.75 -12.43 3.99
CA LYS A 182 -4.49 -13.42 5.04
C LYS A 182 -5.61 -13.48 6.08
N LEU A 183 -6.23 -12.35 6.40
CA LEU A 183 -7.35 -12.25 7.34
C LEU A 183 -8.72 -12.51 6.69
N ASN A 184 -8.77 -12.78 5.39
CA ASN A 184 -9.99 -12.95 4.60
C ASN A 184 -10.96 -11.75 4.71
N ILE A 185 -10.41 -10.52 4.81
CA ILE A 185 -11.17 -9.27 4.86
C ILE A 185 -11.32 -8.73 3.44
N PRO A 186 -12.55 -8.51 2.94
CA PRO A 186 -12.76 -7.92 1.63
C PRO A 186 -12.41 -6.42 1.64
N TYR A 187 -11.91 -5.93 0.51
CA TYR A 187 -11.59 -4.52 0.26
C TYR A 187 -11.84 -4.17 -1.20
#